data_AF-A0A1I6S3H0-F1
#
_entry.id   AF-A0A1I6S3H0-F1
#
_cell.length_a   1.000
_cell.length_b   1.000
_cell.length_c   1.000
_cell.angle_alpha   90.00
_cell.angle_beta   90.00
_cell.angle_gamma   90.00
#
_symmetry.space_group_name_H-M   'P 1'
#
loop_
_entity.id
_entity.type
_entity.pdbx_description
1 polymer ?
#
loop_
_entity_poly.entity_id
_entity_poly.type
_entity_poly.pdbx_seq_one_letter_code
_entity_poly.pdbx_strand_id
1 'polypeptide(L)'
;MTRTIAAALAVAVALPFAVPAEAQSVSRERTRETTTTTRDGNTTTTTTRSTTVGGSASVDAGALGEALAGALLGQTGRREPDWRRRAEPARPQDVFGAWLADDGGRDVGGCRMIFGERGFLGVRGVETEDCPSRLARISNWRVENGEVLLFRGPSDQNGPRLSLVEGRLLGDGLMLRREGDDGPGPMADAYDHRADDRRGGGGWGAPPQADAYAGTWRHIEIGMTGQRRECTVRLTTNPAFGALQGSASGCFEDLMFVNSWRLEDRQVVLYKAGGGTVAILRGGPNRLSGRTPEGEEIVLYR
;
A
#
# COMPACT_ATOMS: atom_id res chain seq x y z
N MET A 1 56.32 -28.93 -59.62
CA MET A 1 55.10 -29.12 -60.43
C MET A 1 54.08 -29.83 -59.57
N THR A 2 53.15 -29.10 -58.97
CA THR A 2 52.14 -29.69 -58.09
C THR A 2 50.84 -28.92 -58.31
N ARG A 3 49.84 -29.66 -58.80
CA ARG A 3 48.55 -29.16 -59.29
C ARG A 3 47.59 -28.94 -58.13
N THR A 4 46.89 -27.81 -58.19
CA THR A 4 45.69 -27.45 -57.45
C THR A 4 44.49 -28.29 -57.91
N ILE A 5 43.70 -28.82 -56.97
CA ILE A 5 42.36 -29.35 -57.23
C ILE A 5 41.41 -28.67 -56.24
N ALA A 6 40.43 -27.97 -56.78
CA ALA A 6 39.32 -27.35 -56.07
C ALA A 6 38.25 -28.40 -55.76
N ALA A 7 37.65 -28.33 -54.57
CA ALA A 7 36.45 -29.07 -54.21
C ALA A 7 35.36 -28.08 -53.78
N ALA A 8 34.24 -28.13 -54.49
CA ALA A 8 33.04 -27.35 -54.24
C ALA A 8 32.22 -27.96 -53.10
N LEU A 9 31.78 -27.13 -52.16
CA LEU A 9 30.83 -27.47 -51.10
C LEU A 9 29.44 -26.98 -51.50
N ALA A 10 28.53 -27.90 -51.80
CA ALA A 10 27.10 -27.64 -51.91
C ALA A 10 26.45 -27.97 -50.56
N VAL A 11 25.90 -26.96 -49.89
CA VAL A 11 25.15 -27.11 -48.63
C VAL A 11 23.67 -27.30 -48.99
N ALA A 12 23.13 -28.46 -48.67
CA ALA A 12 21.70 -28.75 -48.75
C ALA A 12 20.99 -28.20 -47.50
N VAL A 13 19.98 -27.36 -47.72
CA VAL A 13 19.10 -26.82 -46.67
C VAL A 13 17.97 -27.82 -46.42
N ALA A 14 17.90 -28.37 -45.21
CA ALA A 14 16.76 -29.17 -44.75
C ALA A 14 15.81 -28.26 -43.93
N LEU A 15 14.58 -28.09 -44.39
CA LEU A 15 13.49 -27.45 -43.64
C LEU A 15 12.81 -28.49 -42.74
N PRO A 16 12.58 -28.23 -41.45
CA PRO A 16 11.74 -29.08 -40.62
C PRO A 16 10.26 -28.75 -40.83
N PHE A 17 9.45 -29.79 -41.10
CA PHE A 17 8.00 -29.73 -41.07
C PHE A 17 7.52 -29.59 -39.61
N ALA A 18 6.79 -28.51 -39.32
CA ALA A 18 6.16 -28.28 -38.02
C ALA A 18 4.85 -29.08 -37.92
N VAL A 19 4.73 -29.89 -36.86
CA VAL A 19 3.49 -30.59 -36.48
C VAL A 19 2.70 -29.66 -35.55
N PRO A 20 1.36 -29.53 -35.67
CA PRO A 20 0.58 -28.70 -34.76
C PRO A 20 0.61 -29.28 -33.33
N ALA A 21 1.05 -28.47 -32.37
CA ALA A 21 1.06 -28.83 -30.95
C ALA A 21 -0.34 -28.64 -30.34
N GLU A 22 -0.92 -29.72 -29.82
CA GLU A 22 -2.17 -29.66 -29.05
C GLU A 22 -1.93 -28.96 -27.71
N ALA A 23 -2.70 -27.91 -27.41
CA ALA A 23 -2.61 -27.18 -26.16
C ALA A 23 -3.09 -28.05 -24.98
N GLN A 24 -2.15 -28.46 -24.12
CA GLN A 24 -2.47 -29.21 -22.91
C GLN A 24 -2.65 -28.26 -21.72
N SER A 25 -3.88 -28.13 -21.22
CA SER A 25 -4.16 -27.41 -19.98
C SER A 25 -3.95 -28.35 -18.79
N VAL A 26 -2.99 -28.02 -17.91
CA VAL A 26 -2.80 -28.72 -16.64
C VAL A 26 -3.41 -27.89 -15.53
N SER A 27 -4.54 -28.33 -14.99
CA SER A 27 -5.07 -27.78 -13.74
C SER A 27 -4.47 -28.52 -12.55
N ARG A 28 -3.98 -27.77 -11.56
CA ARG A 28 -3.65 -28.33 -10.25
C ARG A 28 -4.58 -27.69 -9.23
N GLU A 29 -5.33 -28.53 -8.56
CA GLU A 29 -6.22 -28.15 -7.49
C GLU A 29 -5.63 -28.66 -6.17
N ARG A 30 -5.49 -27.78 -5.18
CA ARG A 30 -5.01 -28.15 -3.84
C ARG A 30 -6.09 -27.82 -2.83
N THR A 31 -6.70 -28.86 -2.30
CA THR A 31 -7.70 -28.76 -1.24
C THR A 31 -7.00 -28.84 0.11
N ARG A 32 -7.25 -27.87 0.99
CA ARG A 32 -6.83 -27.90 2.39
C ARG A 32 -8.06 -27.93 3.27
N GLU A 33 -8.19 -28.98 4.06
CA GLU A 33 -9.25 -29.10 5.07
C GLU A 33 -8.69 -28.74 6.43
N THR A 34 -9.43 -27.93 7.17
CA THR A 34 -9.15 -27.61 8.58
C THR A 34 -10.38 -27.96 9.38
N THR A 35 -10.22 -28.91 10.30
CA THR A 35 -11.27 -29.33 11.22
C THR A 35 -11.00 -28.75 12.59
N THR A 36 -11.96 -28.00 13.13
CA THR A 36 -11.90 -27.46 14.49
C THR A 36 -13.04 -28.04 15.29
N THR A 37 -12.71 -28.70 16.39
CA THR A 37 -13.70 -29.22 17.34
C THR A 37 -13.67 -28.37 18.60
N THR A 38 -14.80 -27.77 18.92
CA THR A 38 -15.00 -27.00 20.15
C THR A 38 -16.00 -27.74 21.03
N ARG A 39 -15.70 -27.86 22.32
CA ARG A 39 -16.60 -28.44 23.32
C ARG A 39 -17.03 -27.36 24.29
N ASP A 40 -18.33 -27.17 24.43
CA ASP A 40 -18.95 -26.25 25.38
C ASP A 40 -19.94 -27.03 26.26
N GLY A 41 -19.60 -27.17 27.54
CA GLY A 41 -20.30 -28.06 28.47
C GLY A 41 -20.39 -29.50 27.96
N ASN A 42 -21.62 -30.01 27.83
CA ASN A 42 -21.90 -31.37 27.35
C ASN A 42 -22.04 -31.46 25.82
N THR A 43 -21.88 -30.36 25.09
CA THR A 43 -22.07 -30.30 23.64
C THR A 43 -20.73 -30.19 22.94
N THR A 44 -20.50 -31.06 21.94
CA THR A 44 -19.30 -31.01 21.09
C THR A 44 -19.71 -30.61 19.68
N THR A 45 -19.13 -29.52 19.17
CA THR A 45 -19.37 -29.02 17.82
C THR A 45 -18.10 -29.15 16.99
N THR A 46 -18.17 -29.89 15.89
CA THR A 46 -17.07 -30.04 14.93
C THR A 46 -17.40 -29.23 13.68
N THR A 47 -16.56 -28.26 13.35
CA THR A 47 -16.65 -27.49 12.11
C THR A 47 -15.49 -27.83 11.21
N THR A 48 -15.78 -28.40 10.04
CA THR A 48 -14.79 -28.65 8.99
C THR A 48 -14.91 -27.56 7.94
N ARG A 49 -13.83 -26.81 7.71
CA ARG A 49 -13.71 -25.87 6.60
C ARG A 49 -12.76 -26.43 5.56
N SER A 50 -13.27 -26.68 4.36
CA SER A 50 -12.47 -27.02 3.19
C SER A 50 -12.20 -25.76 2.37
N THR A 51 -10.93 -25.47 2.08
CA THR A 51 -10.53 -24.38 1.19
C THR A 51 -9.81 -24.99 0.01
N THR A 52 -10.39 -24.83 -1.18
CA THR A 52 -9.81 -25.32 -2.42
C THR A 52 -9.23 -24.15 -3.20
N VAL A 53 -7.94 -24.23 -3.54
CA VAL A 53 -7.28 -23.25 -4.39
C VAL A 53 -6.95 -23.93 -5.71
N GLY A 54 -7.62 -23.47 -6.77
CA GLY A 54 -7.33 -23.86 -8.15
C GLY A 54 -6.52 -22.78 -8.85
N GLY A 55 -5.39 -23.18 -9.46
CA GLY A 55 -4.65 -22.34 -10.39
C GLY A 55 -4.65 -22.99 -11.77
N SER A 56 -5.16 -22.27 -12.77
CA SER A 56 -5.01 -22.66 -14.18
C SER A 56 -3.92 -21.82 -14.81
N ALA A 57 -2.90 -22.46 -15.37
CA ALA A 57 -1.94 -21.82 -16.24
C ALA A 57 -2.20 -22.32 -17.67
N SER A 58 -2.56 -21.42 -18.57
CA SER A 58 -2.56 -21.68 -20.01
C SER A 58 -1.24 -21.19 -20.58
N VAL A 59 -0.47 -22.10 -21.17
CA VAL A 59 0.80 -21.75 -21.82
C VAL A 59 0.51 -21.50 -23.30
N ASP A 60 0.71 -20.27 -23.75
CA ASP A 60 0.62 -19.90 -25.16
C ASP A 60 1.92 -20.29 -25.86
N ALA A 61 1.84 -21.14 -26.89
CA ALA A 61 3.01 -21.75 -27.53
C ALA A 61 3.91 -20.73 -28.27
N GLY A 62 3.44 -19.50 -28.47
CA GLY A 62 4.21 -18.41 -29.09
C GLY A 62 5.23 -17.70 -28.20
N ALA A 63 5.20 -17.90 -26.87
CA ALA A 63 6.06 -17.16 -25.92
C ALA A 63 7.25 -17.98 -25.37
N LEU A 64 7.49 -19.18 -25.89
CA LEU A 64 8.49 -20.12 -25.37
C LEU A 64 9.94 -19.86 -25.81
N GLY A 65 10.19 -18.85 -26.66
CA GLY A 65 11.54 -18.47 -27.08
C GLY A 65 12.34 -17.69 -26.03
N GLU A 66 11.69 -16.90 -25.18
CA GLU A 66 12.38 -16.04 -24.19
C GLU A 66 12.20 -16.52 -22.73
N ALA A 67 11.19 -17.34 -22.44
CA ALA A 67 10.91 -17.80 -21.09
C ALA A 67 11.85 -18.92 -20.60
N LEU A 68 12.54 -19.64 -21.50
CA LEU A 68 13.43 -20.75 -21.14
C LEU A 68 14.79 -20.30 -20.56
N ALA A 69 15.16 -19.02 -20.69
CA ALA A 69 16.32 -18.46 -20.00
C ALA A 69 16.05 -18.14 -18.51
N GLY A 70 14.78 -17.90 -18.14
CA GLY A 70 14.41 -17.55 -16.76
C GLY A 70 14.19 -18.76 -15.84
N ALA A 71 13.85 -19.93 -16.39
CA ALA A 71 13.52 -21.11 -15.60
C ALA A 71 14.75 -21.81 -14.99
N LEU A 72 15.95 -21.60 -15.53
CA LEU A 72 17.18 -22.24 -15.03
C LEU A 72 17.86 -21.46 -13.89
N LEU A 73 17.42 -20.24 -13.58
CA LEU A 73 18.02 -19.41 -12.53
C LEU A 73 17.32 -19.48 -11.17
N GLY A 74 16.29 -20.31 -10.97
CA GLY A 74 15.75 -20.63 -9.64
C GLY A 74 15.23 -19.46 -8.79
N GLN A 75 15.21 -18.23 -9.33
CA GLN A 75 14.72 -17.05 -8.64
C GLN A 75 13.22 -16.93 -8.87
N THR A 76 12.44 -17.71 -8.12
CA THR A 76 11.09 -17.28 -7.76
C THR A 76 11.22 -16.10 -6.79
N GLY A 77 11.66 -14.96 -7.32
CA GLY A 77 11.72 -13.71 -6.58
C GLY A 77 10.31 -13.41 -6.12
N ARG A 78 10.03 -13.69 -4.84
CA ARG A 78 8.82 -13.18 -4.18
C ARG A 78 8.85 -11.68 -4.47
N ARG A 79 7.91 -11.18 -5.27
CA ARG A 79 7.76 -9.75 -5.50
C ARG A 79 7.68 -9.12 -4.12
N GLU A 80 8.74 -8.41 -3.77
CA GLU A 80 8.80 -7.71 -2.51
C GLU A 80 7.63 -6.72 -2.49
N PRO A 81 6.85 -6.65 -1.40
CA PRO A 81 5.68 -5.79 -1.36
C PRO A 81 6.05 -4.36 -1.75
N ASP A 82 5.26 -3.74 -2.63
CA ASP A 82 5.59 -2.44 -3.22
C ASP A 82 5.81 -1.33 -2.17
N TRP A 83 5.16 -1.46 -1.00
CA TRP A 83 5.34 -0.55 0.12
C TRP A 83 6.78 -0.52 0.67
N ARG A 84 7.56 -1.61 0.56
CA ARG A 84 8.96 -1.62 1.05
C ARG A 84 9.86 -0.66 0.29
N ARG A 85 9.55 -0.37 -0.98
CA ARG A 85 10.28 0.61 -1.78
C ARG A 85 10.01 2.05 -1.33
N ARG A 86 8.87 2.27 -0.67
CA ARG A 86 8.45 3.55 -0.09
C ARG A 86 8.82 3.68 1.38
N ALA A 87 9.47 2.69 1.97
CA ALA A 87 9.83 2.71 3.38
C ALA A 87 10.95 3.73 3.64
N GLU A 88 10.69 4.61 4.59
CA GLU A 88 11.69 5.53 5.12
C GLU A 88 12.43 4.83 6.28
N PRO A 89 13.76 5.01 6.42
CA PRO A 89 14.48 4.48 7.57
C PRO A 89 13.93 5.09 8.86
N ALA A 90 13.29 4.26 9.69
CA ALA A 90 12.71 4.72 10.94
C ALA A 90 13.80 5.25 11.87
N ARG A 91 13.58 6.40 12.51
CA ARG A 91 14.41 6.86 13.63
C ARG A 91 13.60 6.77 14.92
N PRO A 92 14.23 6.62 16.08
CA PRO A 92 13.51 6.50 17.35
C PRO A 92 12.45 7.58 17.59
N GLN A 93 12.78 8.83 17.26
CA GLN A 93 11.88 9.97 17.40
C GLN A 93 10.63 9.89 16.52
N ASP A 94 10.70 9.20 15.39
CA ASP A 94 9.57 9.04 14.47
C ASP A 94 8.55 8.00 15.01
N VAL A 95 8.96 7.17 15.98
CA VAL A 95 8.19 6.06 16.55
C VAL A 95 7.54 6.42 17.88
N PHE A 96 8.04 7.44 18.59
CA PHE A 96 7.50 7.81 19.90
C PHE A 96 6.01 8.21 19.86
N GLY A 97 5.31 7.93 20.95
CA GLY A 97 3.91 8.27 21.17
C GLY A 97 2.97 7.07 21.08
N ALA A 98 1.68 7.34 21.01
CA ALA A 98 0.63 6.33 20.97
C ALA A 98 0.28 5.94 19.53
N TRP A 99 0.08 4.63 19.33
CA TRP A 99 -0.25 4.01 18.07
C TRP A 99 -1.39 3.03 18.25
N LEU A 100 -2.27 2.96 17.27
CA LEU A 100 -3.37 2.01 17.19
C LEU A 100 -2.96 0.87 16.27
N ALA A 101 -3.02 -0.35 16.79
CA ALA A 101 -2.66 -1.56 16.06
C ALA A 101 -3.86 -2.13 15.31
N ASP A 102 -3.61 -2.53 14.07
CA ASP A 102 -4.55 -3.20 13.18
C ASP A 102 -3.79 -4.37 12.51
N ASP A 103 -4.37 -5.56 12.48
CA ASP A 103 -3.79 -6.71 11.76
C ASP A 103 -4.60 -7.14 10.53
N GLY A 104 -5.54 -6.30 10.11
CA GLY A 104 -6.51 -6.63 9.06
C GLY A 104 -7.61 -7.61 9.49
N GLY A 105 -7.62 -8.02 10.76
CA GLY A 105 -8.61 -8.89 11.39
C GLY A 105 -9.54 -8.14 12.34
N ARG A 106 -10.68 -8.76 12.67
CA ARG A 106 -11.70 -8.17 13.57
C ARG A 106 -11.28 -8.11 15.04
N ASP A 107 -10.15 -8.72 15.41
CA ASP A 107 -9.81 -9.02 16.81
C ASP A 107 -8.83 -8.01 17.45
N VAL A 108 -8.44 -6.95 16.75
CA VAL A 108 -7.46 -5.96 17.24
C VAL A 108 -8.05 -4.58 17.50
N GLY A 109 -9.35 -4.39 17.23
CA GLY A 109 -10.03 -3.11 17.36
C GLY A 109 -9.91 -2.54 18.77
N GLY A 110 -9.00 -1.59 18.96
CA GLY A 110 -8.74 -0.92 20.24
C GLY A 110 -7.35 -1.14 20.82
N CYS A 111 -6.53 -2.05 20.28
CA CYS A 111 -5.17 -2.25 20.79
C CYS A 111 -4.32 -1.00 20.58
N ARG A 112 -3.96 -0.35 21.69
CA ARG A 112 -3.16 0.87 21.72
C ARG A 112 -1.78 0.55 22.26
N MET A 113 -0.75 0.99 21.56
CA MET A 113 0.66 0.77 21.89
C MET A 113 1.34 2.13 22.09
N ILE A 114 1.89 2.36 23.28
CA ILE A 114 2.54 3.63 23.65
C ILE A 114 4.05 3.41 23.69
N PHE A 115 4.76 3.95 22.70
CA PHE A 115 6.20 3.80 22.52
C PHE A 115 6.94 4.87 23.32
N GLY A 116 7.59 4.44 24.40
CA GLY A 116 8.33 5.32 25.30
C GLY A 116 9.73 5.67 24.81
N GLU A 117 10.24 6.81 25.28
CA GLU A 117 11.61 7.27 25.00
C GLU A 117 12.66 6.58 25.89
N ARG A 118 12.28 6.25 27.14
CA ARG A 118 13.19 5.69 28.13
C ARG A 118 13.57 4.25 27.77
N GLY A 119 14.87 3.98 27.78
CA GLY A 119 15.42 2.69 27.43
C GLY A 119 16.86 2.50 27.93
N PHE A 120 17.30 1.25 27.92
CA PHE A 120 18.67 0.85 28.27
C PHE A 120 19.29 0.12 27.09
N LEU A 121 20.52 0.47 26.69
CA LEU A 121 21.24 -0.13 25.56
C LEU A 121 20.45 -0.13 24.23
N GLY A 122 19.69 0.95 23.96
CA GLY A 122 18.91 1.09 22.72
C GLY A 122 17.60 0.31 22.69
N VAL A 123 17.30 -0.48 23.72
CA VAL A 123 16.02 -1.14 23.96
C VAL A 123 15.12 -0.21 24.76
N ARG A 124 13.91 0.08 24.25
CA ARG A 124 12.93 0.97 24.88
C ARG A 124 11.65 0.23 25.21
N GLY A 125 10.95 0.70 26.24
CA GLY A 125 9.66 0.13 26.63
C GLY A 125 8.53 0.47 25.65
N VAL A 126 7.57 -0.44 25.52
CA VAL A 126 6.25 -0.16 24.94
C VAL A 126 5.17 -0.60 25.93
N GLU A 127 4.23 0.28 26.20
CA GLU A 127 3.04 -0.03 26.99
C GLU A 127 1.92 -0.43 26.03
N THR A 128 1.10 -1.41 26.42
CA THR A 128 -0.01 -1.90 25.59
C THR A 128 -1.31 -1.83 26.38
N GLU A 129 -2.36 -1.31 25.74
CA GLU A 129 -3.69 -1.13 26.30
C GLU A 129 -4.70 -1.84 25.38
N ASP A 130 -5.63 -2.60 25.96
CA ASP A 130 -6.69 -3.32 25.22
C ASP A 130 -6.21 -4.20 24.06
N CYS A 131 -4.98 -4.72 24.19
CA CYS A 131 -4.37 -5.54 23.17
C CYS A 131 -4.69 -7.03 23.34
N PRO A 132 -4.89 -7.80 22.25
CA PRO A 132 -5.02 -9.25 22.35
C PRO A 132 -3.73 -9.87 22.90
N SER A 133 -3.85 -11.05 23.52
CA SER A 133 -2.75 -11.74 24.24
C SER A 133 -1.42 -11.85 23.50
N ARG A 134 -1.44 -11.87 22.16
CA ARG A 134 -0.20 -11.91 21.35
C ARG A 134 0.54 -10.57 21.32
N LEU A 135 -0.18 -9.44 21.30
CA LEU A 135 0.35 -8.08 21.26
C LEU A 135 0.57 -7.53 22.67
N ALA A 136 -0.29 -7.91 23.63
CA ALA A 136 -0.17 -7.52 25.03
C ALA A 136 1.14 -8.00 25.71
N ARG A 137 1.83 -8.98 25.11
CA ARG A 137 3.14 -9.47 25.57
C ARG A 137 4.30 -8.66 25.02
N ILE A 138 4.08 -7.79 24.05
CA ILE A 138 5.12 -6.92 23.52
C ILE A 138 5.35 -5.83 24.57
N SER A 139 6.55 -5.77 25.10
CA SER A 139 6.90 -4.84 26.17
C SER A 139 8.09 -3.97 25.81
N ASN A 140 8.77 -4.27 24.70
CA ASN A 140 9.93 -3.52 24.27
C ASN A 140 10.00 -3.36 22.74
N TRP A 141 10.77 -2.38 22.31
CA TRP A 141 11.07 -2.12 20.91
C TRP A 141 12.46 -1.49 20.72
N ARG A 142 12.97 -1.54 19.49
CA ARG A 142 14.19 -0.83 19.05
C ARG A 142 14.12 -0.56 17.55
N VAL A 143 15.01 0.31 17.07
CA VAL A 143 15.23 0.50 15.64
C VAL A 143 16.47 -0.31 15.24
N GLU A 144 16.33 -1.15 14.22
CA GLU A 144 17.42 -1.94 13.66
C GLU A 144 17.34 -1.90 12.13
N ASN A 145 18.41 -1.46 11.47
CA ASN A 145 18.46 -1.30 10.01
C ASN A 145 17.33 -0.43 9.42
N GLY A 146 16.84 0.56 10.16
CA GLY A 146 15.73 1.42 9.74
C GLY A 146 14.34 0.79 9.90
N GLU A 147 14.25 -0.41 10.49
CA GLU A 147 12.98 -1.05 10.84
C GLU A 147 12.76 -1.01 12.36
N VAL A 148 11.49 -0.93 12.78
CA VAL A 148 11.07 -1.07 14.16
C VAL A 148 10.92 -2.55 14.48
N LEU A 149 11.78 -3.06 15.36
CA LEU A 149 11.68 -4.41 15.88
C LEU A 149 10.94 -4.38 17.22
N LEU A 150 9.85 -5.12 17.32
CA LEU A 150 9.08 -5.30 18.56
C LEU A 150 9.48 -6.61 19.23
N PHE A 151 9.53 -6.67 20.57
CA PHE A 151 9.90 -7.89 21.29
C PHE A 151 9.24 -8.02 22.65
N ARG A 152 9.04 -9.27 23.09
CA ARG A 152 8.36 -9.59 24.35
C ARG A 152 9.24 -9.49 25.59
N GLY A 153 10.55 -9.41 25.40
CA GLY A 153 11.54 -9.41 26.46
C GLY A 153 12.96 -9.35 25.90
N PRO A 154 13.96 -9.14 26.75
CA PRO A 154 15.34 -8.89 26.33
C PRO A 154 16.00 -10.05 25.56
N SER A 155 15.47 -11.28 25.69
CA SER A 155 15.97 -12.46 24.98
C SER A 155 15.23 -12.76 23.67
N ASP A 156 14.13 -12.07 23.39
CA ASP A 156 13.30 -12.32 22.21
C ASP A 156 13.81 -11.47 21.03
N GLN A 157 14.56 -12.10 20.12
CA GLN A 157 15.13 -11.43 18.94
C GLN A 157 14.27 -11.59 17.68
N ASN A 158 13.19 -12.36 17.76
CA ASN A 158 12.40 -12.80 16.60
C ASN A 158 10.99 -12.20 16.58
N GLY A 159 10.80 -11.06 17.24
CA GLY A 159 9.51 -10.37 17.17
C GLY A 159 9.33 -9.61 15.86
N PRO A 160 8.13 -9.03 15.65
CA PRO A 160 7.75 -8.48 14.36
C PRO A 160 8.59 -7.26 13.98
N ARG A 161 8.90 -7.15 12.70
CA ARG A 161 9.66 -6.05 12.08
C ARG A 161 8.72 -5.20 11.26
N LEU A 162 8.68 -3.91 11.58
CA LEU A 162 7.80 -2.95 10.94
C LEU A 162 8.64 -1.86 10.27
N SER A 163 8.38 -1.58 9.01
CA SER A 163 9.00 -0.44 8.31
C SER A 163 8.10 0.79 8.43
N LEU A 164 8.69 1.98 8.50
CA LEU A 164 7.95 3.23 8.51
C LEU A 164 7.61 3.63 7.06
N VAL A 165 6.32 3.68 6.73
CA VAL A 165 5.82 4.03 5.41
C VAL A 165 4.76 5.10 5.59
N GLU A 166 5.03 6.32 5.11
CA GLU A 166 4.06 7.44 5.10
C GLU A 166 3.42 7.68 6.49
N GLY A 167 4.25 7.66 7.55
CA GLY A 167 3.80 7.88 8.93
C GLY A 167 3.15 6.67 9.60
N ARG A 168 3.20 5.48 8.99
CA ARG A 168 2.66 4.22 9.54
C ARG A 168 3.72 3.14 9.67
N LEU A 169 3.59 2.27 10.67
CA LEU A 169 4.49 1.13 10.81
C LEU A 169 3.83 -0.11 10.21
N LEU A 170 4.45 -0.73 9.21
CA LEU A 170 3.91 -1.86 8.47
C LEU A 170 4.87 -3.03 8.45
N GLY A 171 4.40 -4.23 8.77
CA GLY A 171 5.18 -5.45 8.61
C GLY A 171 4.61 -6.63 9.39
N ASP A 172 4.97 -7.85 8.97
CA ASP A 172 4.53 -9.11 9.61
C ASP A 172 3.01 -9.22 9.84
N GLY A 173 2.21 -8.64 8.95
CA GLY A 173 0.75 -8.62 9.05
C GLY A 173 0.21 -7.65 10.10
N LEU A 174 1.05 -6.78 10.66
CA LEU A 174 0.70 -5.74 11.61
C LEU A 174 0.84 -4.36 10.95
N MET A 175 -0.16 -3.51 11.17
CA MET A 175 -0.18 -2.10 10.82
C MET A 175 -0.35 -1.30 12.10
N LEU A 176 0.55 -0.36 12.38
CA LEU A 176 0.37 0.63 13.44
C LEU A 176 0.12 1.99 12.81
N ARG A 177 -0.98 2.62 13.22
CA ARG A 177 -1.35 3.99 12.84
C ARG A 177 -1.19 4.91 14.04
N ARG A 178 -0.64 6.10 13.86
CA ARG A 178 -0.50 7.05 14.97
C ARG A 178 -1.89 7.41 15.53
N GLU A 179 -2.02 7.45 16.85
CA GLU A 179 -3.27 7.86 17.48
C GLU A 179 -3.63 9.30 17.04
N GLY A 180 -4.83 9.48 16.49
CA GLY A 180 -5.30 10.74 15.89
C GLY A 180 -4.99 10.93 14.40
N ASP A 181 -4.26 10.02 13.73
CA ASP A 181 -4.06 10.08 12.27
C ASP A 181 -5.20 9.39 11.52
N ASP A 182 -6.32 10.07 11.27
CA ASP A 182 -7.47 9.48 10.56
C ASP A 182 -7.32 9.41 9.03
N GLY A 183 -6.11 9.55 8.50
CA GLY A 183 -5.85 9.43 7.06
C GLY A 183 -6.18 8.03 6.49
N PRO A 184 -6.48 7.91 5.19
CA PRO A 184 -6.52 6.61 4.52
C PRO A 184 -5.11 6.00 4.51
N GLY A 185 -5.00 4.71 4.87
CA GLY A 185 -3.69 4.03 4.90
C GLY A 185 -3.12 3.72 3.52
N PRO A 186 -1.80 3.50 3.41
CA PRO A 186 -1.12 3.21 2.14
C PRO A 186 -1.54 1.89 1.49
N MET A 187 -2.29 1.06 2.22
CA MET A 187 -2.85 -0.22 1.75
C MET A 187 -4.36 -0.15 1.47
N ALA A 188 -5.03 0.98 1.74
CA ALA A 188 -6.47 1.12 1.50
C ALA A 188 -6.82 0.95 0.01
N ASP A 189 -5.88 1.30 -0.87
CA ASP A 189 -6.03 1.20 -2.32
C ASP A 189 -5.95 -0.27 -2.83
N ALA A 190 -5.43 -1.20 -2.02
CA ALA A 190 -5.05 -2.54 -2.50
C ALA A 190 -6.04 -3.67 -2.17
N TYR A 191 -6.93 -3.49 -1.19
CA TYR A 191 -7.79 -4.58 -0.70
C TYR A 191 -9.25 -4.53 -1.19
N ASP A 192 -9.66 -3.48 -1.91
CA ASP A 192 -11.09 -3.22 -2.20
C ASP A 192 -11.63 -3.87 -3.48
N HIS A 193 -10.97 -4.91 -4.01
CA HIS A 193 -11.33 -5.50 -5.31
C HIS A 193 -11.75 -6.97 -5.35
N ARG A 194 -11.84 -7.71 -4.22
CA ARG A 194 -12.07 -9.17 -4.35
C ARG A 194 -13.03 -9.90 -3.42
N ALA A 195 -13.77 -9.27 -2.51
CA ALA A 195 -14.77 -10.02 -1.75
C ALA A 195 -15.93 -9.16 -1.27
N ASP A 196 -17.01 -9.08 -2.05
CA ASP A 196 -18.37 -9.38 -1.55
C ASP A 196 -19.43 -9.14 -2.63
N ASP A 197 -19.64 -10.14 -3.47
CA ASP A 197 -20.72 -10.14 -4.46
C ASP A 197 -22.00 -10.83 -3.97
N ARG A 198 -22.07 -11.38 -2.75
CA ARG A 198 -23.25 -12.16 -2.34
C ARG A 198 -23.62 -12.02 -0.87
N ARG A 199 -24.67 -11.20 -0.64
CA ARG A 199 -25.57 -11.16 0.53
C ARG A 199 -25.10 -10.36 1.75
N GLY A 200 -25.47 -9.08 1.75
CA GLY A 200 -25.69 -8.32 2.98
C GLY A 200 -25.60 -6.83 2.70
N GLY A 201 -26.73 -6.13 2.67
CA GLY A 201 -26.81 -4.70 2.32
C GLY A 201 -26.17 -3.78 3.37
N GLY A 202 -24.84 -3.69 3.35
CA GLY A 202 -24.12 -2.50 3.79
C GLY A 202 -24.00 -1.58 2.58
N GLY A 203 -24.69 -0.44 2.62
CA GLY A 203 -24.68 0.51 1.51
C GLY A 203 -23.26 0.89 1.14
N TRP A 204 -22.83 0.48 -0.05
CA TRP A 204 -21.74 1.13 -0.77
C TRP A 204 -22.10 2.61 -0.81
N GLY A 205 -21.48 3.39 0.10
CA GLY A 205 -21.65 4.83 0.11
C GLY A 205 -21.40 5.28 -1.32
N ALA A 206 -22.39 5.97 -1.91
CA ALA A 206 -22.24 6.52 -3.24
C ALA A 206 -20.87 7.19 -3.32
N PRO A 207 -20.11 7.01 -4.42
CA PRO A 207 -18.78 7.60 -4.54
C PRO A 207 -18.88 9.07 -4.12
N PRO A 208 -17.96 9.54 -3.27
CA PRO A 208 -18.06 10.88 -2.71
C PRO A 208 -18.23 11.85 -3.88
N GLN A 209 -19.26 12.66 -3.81
CA GLN A 209 -19.56 13.62 -4.86
C GLN A 209 -18.71 14.88 -4.65
N ALA A 210 -18.56 15.70 -5.70
CA ALA A 210 -17.73 16.90 -5.65
C ALA A 210 -18.20 17.91 -4.58
N ASP A 211 -19.48 17.94 -4.27
CA ASP A 211 -20.05 18.73 -3.18
C ASP A 211 -19.41 18.42 -1.80
N ALA A 212 -19.00 17.18 -1.56
CA ALA A 212 -18.31 16.78 -0.32
C ALA A 212 -16.94 17.47 -0.15
N TYR A 213 -16.30 17.88 -1.25
CA TYR A 213 -15.00 18.54 -1.26
C TYR A 213 -15.09 20.05 -1.46
N ALA A 214 -16.22 20.56 -1.96
CA ALA A 214 -16.45 22.00 -2.10
C ALA A 214 -16.50 22.70 -0.74
N GLY A 215 -15.79 23.83 -0.61
CA GLY A 215 -15.65 24.57 0.64
C GLY A 215 -14.43 25.48 0.64
N THR A 216 -14.19 26.11 1.78
CA THR A 216 -12.96 26.85 2.06
C THR A 216 -12.00 25.93 2.77
N TRP A 217 -10.78 25.84 2.25
CA TRP A 217 -9.69 25.04 2.76
C TRP A 217 -8.53 25.95 3.14
N ARG A 218 -7.76 25.54 4.13
CA ARG A 218 -6.64 26.27 4.70
C ARG A 218 -5.39 25.41 4.58
N HIS A 219 -4.26 26.05 4.31
CA HIS A 219 -2.93 25.45 4.20
C HIS A 219 -1.96 26.25 5.06
N ILE A 220 -1.08 25.57 5.81
CA ILE A 220 0.00 26.25 6.54
C ILE A 220 1.28 26.07 5.76
N GLU A 221 1.85 27.18 5.33
CA GLU A 221 3.13 27.22 4.63
C GLU A 221 4.18 27.83 5.57
N ILE A 222 5.43 27.39 5.42
CA ILE A 222 6.58 28.00 6.10
C ILE A 222 7.33 28.81 5.05
N GLY A 223 7.17 30.13 5.09
CA GLY A 223 7.86 31.01 4.14
C GLY A 223 9.38 31.00 4.35
N MET A 224 10.14 31.55 3.40
CA MET A 224 11.62 31.62 3.44
C MET A 224 12.21 32.22 4.73
N THR A 225 11.43 33.01 5.47
CA THR A 225 11.81 33.63 6.74
C THR A 225 11.54 32.75 7.97
N GLY A 226 11.07 31.51 7.77
CA GLY A 226 10.63 30.60 8.84
C GLY A 226 9.27 30.97 9.45
N GLN A 227 8.61 32.02 8.97
CA GLN A 227 7.30 32.44 9.46
C GLN A 227 6.21 31.51 8.93
N ARG A 228 5.34 31.04 9.84
CA ARG A 228 4.14 30.30 9.47
C ARG A 228 3.14 31.27 8.86
N ARG A 229 2.71 30.97 7.64
CA ARG A 229 1.68 31.71 6.94
C ARG A 229 0.53 30.79 6.62
N GLU A 230 -0.65 31.37 6.62
CA GLU A 230 -1.87 30.66 6.30
C GLU A 230 -2.38 31.11 4.94
N CYS A 231 -2.66 30.11 4.11
CA CYS A 231 -3.10 30.22 2.73
C CYS A 231 -4.49 29.61 2.64
N THR A 232 -5.41 30.25 1.90
CA THR A 232 -6.80 29.79 1.77
C THR A 232 -7.09 29.38 0.34
N VAL A 233 -7.56 28.16 0.15
CA VAL A 233 -8.01 27.59 -1.13
C VAL A 233 -9.52 27.38 -1.09
N ARG A 234 -10.27 28.05 -1.96
CA ARG A 234 -11.72 27.92 -2.08
C ARG A 234 -12.07 27.05 -3.27
N LEU A 235 -12.72 25.91 -3.01
CA LEU A 235 -13.24 24.98 -4.00
C LEU A 235 -14.75 25.13 -4.09
N THR A 236 -15.30 25.31 -5.28
CA THR A 236 -16.76 25.45 -5.48
C THR A 236 -17.25 24.44 -6.51
N THR A 237 -18.55 24.15 -6.53
CA THR A 237 -19.18 23.28 -7.54
C THR A 237 -19.62 24.04 -8.80
N ASN A 238 -19.26 25.31 -8.94
CA ASN A 238 -19.56 26.08 -10.15
C ASN A 238 -18.68 25.59 -11.30
N PRO A 239 -19.23 25.28 -12.48
CA PRO A 239 -18.44 24.84 -13.61
C PRO A 239 -17.55 25.97 -14.15
N ALA A 240 -16.27 25.68 -14.42
CA ALA A 240 -15.32 26.58 -15.05
C ALA A 240 -14.31 25.80 -15.90
N PHE A 241 -14.16 26.16 -17.17
CA PHE A 241 -13.17 25.59 -18.10
C PHE A 241 -13.17 24.04 -18.17
N GLY A 242 -14.34 23.40 -18.18
CA GLY A 242 -14.44 21.93 -18.21
C GLY A 242 -14.13 21.24 -16.87
N ALA A 243 -13.94 22.01 -15.81
CA ALA A 243 -13.71 21.57 -14.44
C ALA A 243 -14.64 22.35 -13.49
N LEU A 244 -14.38 22.27 -12.19
CA LEU A 244 -15.07 23.05 -11.16
C LEU A 244 -14.20 24.24 -10.73
N GLN A 245 -14.80 25.36 -10.39
CA GLN A 245 -14.07 26.60 -10.06
C GLN A 245 -13.33 26.46 -8.73
N GLY A 246 -12.03 26.81 -8.76
CA GLY A 246 -11.15 26.89 -7.61
C GLY A 246 -10.50 28.28 -7.53
N SER A 247 -10.08 28.69 -6.34
CA SER A 247 -9.29 29.92 -6.18
C SER A 247 -8.40 29.81 -4.96
N ALA A 248 -7.25 30.45 -4.99
CA ALA A 248 -6.33 30.54 -3.86
C ALA A 248 -6.14 32.00 -3.46
N SER A 249 -5.95 32.25 -2.17
CA SER A 249 -5.69 33.57 -1.60
C SER A 249 -4.68 33.47 -0.47
N GLY A 250 -3.67 34.35 -0.48
CA GLY A 250 -2.55 34.29 0.48
C GLY A 250 -1.62 33.09 0.32
N CYS A 251 -1.75 32.31 -0.76
CA CYS A 251 -0.90 31.17 -1.09
C CYS A 251 0.31 31.62 -1.90
N PHE A 252 1.43 30.91 -1.73
CA PHE A 252 2.64 31.05 -2.52
C PHE A 252 2.87 29.78 -3.35
N GLU A 253 3.96 29.79 -4.13
CA GLU A 253 4.38 28.67 -4.98
C GLU A 253 3.24 28.13 -5.85
N ASP A 254 3.14 26.81 -6.05
CA ASP A 254 2.17 26.23 -6.98
C ASP A 254 0.72 26.48 -6.59
N LEU A 255 0.42 26.59 -5.29
CA LEU A 255 -0.93 26.82 -4.79
C LEU A 255 -1.47 28.20 -5.19
N MET A 256 -0.62 29.20 -5.45
CA MET A 256 -1.08 30.52 -5.89
C MET A 256 -1.77 30.47 -7.27
N PHE A 257 -1.51 29.42 -8.05
CA PHE A 257 -2.02 29.27 -9.40
C PHE A 257 -3.32 28.45 -9.50
N VAL A 258 -3.90 28.01 -8.38
CA VAL A 258 -5.15 27.24 -8.38
C VAL A 258 -6.28 28.06 -9.01
N ASN A 259 -6.85 27.53 -10.09
CA ASN A 259 -7.92 28.16 -10.87
C ASN A 259 -9.14 27.25 -11.02
N SER A 260 -8.93 25.94 -11.11
CA SER A 260 -10.00 24.95 -11.19
C SER A 260 -9.61 23.66 -10.51
N TRP A 261 -10.57 22.77 -10.31
CA TRP A 261 -10.36 21.48 -9.68
C TRP A 261 -11.32 20.42 -10.22
N ARG A 262 -10.96 19.15 -10.09
CA ARG A 262 -11.80 18.00 -10.44
C ARG A 262 -11.69 16.91 -9.38
N LEU A 263 -12.71 16.09 -9.29
CA LEU A 263 -12.68 14.84 -8.54
C LEU A 263 -12.47 13.69 -9.52
N GLU A 264 -11.29 13.10 -9.50
CA GLU A 264 -10.89 11.99 -10.38
C GLU A 264 -10.48 10.81 -9.50
N ASP A 265 -11.12 9.65 -9.65
CA ASP A 265 -10.80 8.43 -8.88
C ASP A 265 -10.66 8.63 -7.36
N ARG A 266 -11.56 9.44 -6.78
CA ARG A 266 -11.56 9.86 -5.35
C ARG A 266 -10.36 10.75 -4.95
N GLN A 267 -9.72 11.39 -5.92
CA GLN A 267 -8.63 12.34 -5.73
C GLN A 267 -9.10 13.73 -6.15
N VAL A 268 -8.77 14.74 -5.34
CA VAL A 268 -8.98 16.14 -5.68
C VAL A 268 -7.77 16.61 -6.46
N VAL A 269 -7.94 16.81 -7.77
CA VAL A 269 -6.90 17.33 -8.67
C VAL A 269 -7.10 18.82 -8.82
N LEU A 270 -6.09 19.61 -8.47
CA LEU A 270 -6.08 21.07 -8.62
C LEU A 270 -5.38 21.45 -9.92
N TYR A 271 -5.89 22.44 -10.65
CA TYR A 271 -5.36 22.88 -11.94
C TYR A 271 -5.06 24.38 -11.98
N LYS A 272 -4.03 24.72 -12.75
CA LYS A 272 -3.61 26.06 -13.15
C LYS A 272 -4.56 26.61 -14.22
N ALA A 273 -4.60 27.93 -14.37
CA ALA A 273 -5.19 28.53 -15.56
C ALA A 273 -4.43 28.03 -16.80
N GLY A 274 -5.13 27.41 -17.75
CA GLY A 274 -4.53 26.74 -18.92
C GLY A 274 -4.35 25.22 -18.79
N GLY A 275 -4.73 24.61 -17.67
CA GLY A 275 -4.94 23.16 -17.54
C GLY A 275 -3.77 22.34 -16.97
N GLY A 276 -2.66 22.95 -16.57
CA GLY A 276 -1.57 22.24 -15.88
C GLY A 276 -1.97 21.81 -14.46
N THR A 277 -1.51 20.65 -13.98
CA THR A 277 -1.78 20.18 -12.63
C THR A 277 -0.97 20.96 -11.59
N VAL A 278 -1.63 21.45 -10.53
CA VAL A 278 -1.02 22.07 -9.34
C VAL A 278 -0.68 21.01 -8.31
N ALA A 279 -1.66 20.18 -7.96
CA ALA A 279 -1.50 19.14 -6.94
C ALA A 279 -2.54 18.03 -7.13
N ILE A 280 -2.19 16.83 -6.71
CA ILE A 280 -3.09 15.69 -6.61
C ILE A 280 -3.25 15.36 -5.14
N LEU A 281 -4.46 15.56 -4.61
CA LEU A 281 -4.76 15.42 -3.19
C LEU A 281 -5.70 14.24 -2.95
N ARG A 282 -5.46 13.52 -1.86
CA ARG A 282 -6.30 12.41 -1.39
C ARG A 282 -6.77 12.69 0.02
N GLY A 283 -7.92 12.14 0.38
CA GLY A 283 -8.45 12.25 1.73
C GLY A 283 -9.96 12.42 1.78
N GLY A 284 -10.42 12.92 2.92
CA GLY A 284 -11.83 13.08 3.25
C GLY A 284 -12.28 14.55 3.25
N PRO A 285 -13.54 14.80 3.63
CA PRO A 285 -14.15 16.13 3.60
C PRO A 285 -13.52 17.15 4.57
N ASN A 286 -12.73 16.69 5.56
CA ASN A 286 -12.10 17.55 6.57
C ASN A 286 -10.59 17.70 6.41
N ARG A 287 -9.93 16.83 5.63
CA ARG A 287 -8.48 16.84 5.44
C ARG A 287 -8.13 16.22 4.09
N LEU A 288 -7.37 16.97 3.31
CA LEU A 288 -6.77 16.53 2.05
C LEU A 288 -5.26 16.60 2.18
N SER A 289 -4.55 15.58 1.70
CA SER A 289 -3.10 15.56 1.65
C SER A 289 -2.62 14.97 0.33
N GLY A 290 -1.52 15.48 -0.20
CA GLY A 290 -0.99 15.00 -1.47
C GLY A 290 0.30 15.71 -1.84
N ARG A 291 0.64 15.70 -3.13
CA ARG A 291 1.88 16.30 -3.61
C ARG A 291 1.68 17.13 -4.88
N THR A 292 2.58 18.10 -5.07
CA THR A 292 2.77 18.80 -6.36
C THR A 292 3.52 17.89 -7.35
N PRO A 293 3.53 18.20 -8.66
CA PRO A 293 4.38 17.51 -9.64
C PRO A 293 5.88 17.49 -9.26
N GLU A 294 6.34 18.51 -8.54
CA GLU A 294 7.70 18.69 -8.05
C GLU A 294 7.98 17.87 -6.77
N GLY A 295 6.95 17.21 -6.21
CA GLY A 295 7.04 16.31 -5.06
C GLY A 295 6.87 16.98 -3.70
N GLU A 296 6.58 18.29 -3.66
CA GLU A 296 6.29 19.03 -2.43
C GLU A 296 5.00 18.51 -1.78
N GLU A 297 5.01 18.31 -0.46
CA GLU A 297 3.85 17.87 0.28
C GLU A 297 2.87 19.02 0.54
N ILE A 298 1.61 18.82 0.16
CA ILE A 298 0.52 19.75 0.41
C ILE A 298 -0.50 19.11 1.35
N VAL A 299 -0.86 19.82 2.41
CA VAL A 299 -1.93 19.44 3.33
C VAL A 299 -2.94 20.59 3.42
N LEU A 300 -4.20 20.28 3.13
CA LEU A 300 -5.34 21.19 3.28
C LEU A 300 -6.27 20.70 4.39
N TYR A 301 -6.70 21.63 5.25
CA TYR A 301 -7.66 21.41 6.32
C TYR A 301 -8.86 22.34 6.15
N ARG A 302 -10.04 21.91 6.58
CA ARG A 302 -11.26 22.72 6.52
C ARG A 302 -11.44 23.55 7.79
#